data_AF-G0EQH8-F1
#
_entry.id   AF-G0EQH8-F1
#
_cell.length_a   1.000
_cell.length_b   1.000
_cell.length_c   1.000
_cell.angle_alpha   90.00
_cell.angle_beta   90.00
_cell.angle_gamma   90.00
#
_symmetry.space_group_name_H-M   'P 1'
#
loop_
_entity.id
_entity.type
_entity.pdbx_description
1 polymer ?
#
loop_
_entity_poly.entity_id
_entity_poly.type
_entity_poly.pdbx_seq_one_letter_code
_entity_poly.pdbx_strand_id
1 'polypeptide(L)'
;MYENIKKDIDNVVWWIPFKKLRNSLKNYLLQISDLSSKISNLDNKLNNLDNKLNNLDNRIPNIVENDLNYIKEKIGYADIRTYNIDIRTINMEKQINSINKDIRIKLNHIASEEYNYDKNIFNSITPPYISIIVPIYNIGKEYLLNCLNSLVNQTLKEIEIILVNDCSPNEEDDLICQEYALKDKRIKYIKHKKIKVLAELE
;
A
#
# COMPACT_ATOMS: atom_id res chain seq x y z
N MET A 1 46.52 -35.44 44.54
CA MET A 1 45.96 -36.49 43.65
C MET A 1 46.95 -36.86 42.53
N TYR A 2 47.45 -35.90 41.74
CA TYR A 2 48.45 -36.15 40.68
C TYR A 2 49.78 -36.76 41.16
N GLU A 3 50.31 -36.29 42.28
CA GLU A 3 51.56 -36.82 42.84
C GLU A 3 51.44 -38.28 43.29
N ASN A 4 50.25 -38.68 43.78
CA ASN A 4 49.97 -40.06 44.16
C ASN A 4 49.90 -40.96 42.92
N ILE A 5 49.19 -40.54 41.86
CA ILE A 5 49.09 -41.30 40.61
C ILE A 5 50.46 -41.50 39.95
N LYS A 6 51.32 -40.47 39.97
CA LYS A 6 52.68 -40.57 39.43
C LYS A 6 53.52 -41.59 40.20
N LYS A 7 53.40 -41.61 41.53
CA LYS A 7 54.06 -42.58 42.41
C LYS A 7 53.53 -44.00 42.17
N ASP A 8 52.23 -44.15 41.95
CA ASP A 8 51.59 -45.44 41.66
C ASP A 8 52.00 -46.00 40.30
N ILE A 9 52.03 -45.15 39.26
CA ILE A 9 52.55 -45.51 37.94
C ILE A 9 54.00 -45.96 38.06
N ASP A 10 54.81 -45.23 38.82
CA ASP A 10 56.22 -45.58 39.04
C ASP A 10 56.38 -46.95 39.72
N ASN A 11 55.54 -47.26 40.72
CA ASN A 11 55.51 -48.58 41.34
C ASN A 11 55.09 -49.69 40.36
N VAL A 12 54.14 -49.40 39.45
CA VAL A 12 53.64 -50.37 38.45
C VAL A 12 54.69 -50.71 37.40
N VAL A 13 55.50 -49.76 36.94
CA VAL A 13 56.53 -50.05 35.92
C VAL A 13 57.92 -50.40 36.51
N TRP A 14 58.12 -50.28 37.83
CA TRP A 14 59.44 -50.42 38.46
C TRP A 14 60.12 -51.77 38.20
N TRP A 15 59.34 -52.86 38.18
CA TRP A 15 59.85 -54.22 37.97
C TRP A 15 60.29 -54.51 36.53
N ILE A 16 60.00 -53.64 35.56
CA ILE A 16 60.29 -53.89 34.13
C ILE A 16 61.79 -53.71 33.86
N PRO A 17 62.56 -54.76 33.52
CA PRO A 17 64.02 -54.67 33.42
C PRO A 17 64.50 -53.87 32.19
N PHE A 18 63.69 -53.79 31.14
CA PHE A 18 64.03 -53.08 29.91
C PHE A 18 63.75 -51.58 30.01
N LYS A 19 64.79 -50.75 30.19
CA LYS A 19 64.68 -49.29 30.39
C LYS A 19 63.86 -48.55 29.33
N LYS A 20 64.04 -48.88 28.04
CA LYS A 20 63.27 -48.27 26.94
C LYS A 20 61.77 -48.55 27.09
N LEU A 21 61.42 -49.83 27.27
CA LEU A 21 60.03 -50.27 27.46
C LEU A 21 59.41 -49.65 28.72
N ARG A 22 60.13 -49.66 29.85
CA ARG A 22 59.73 -49.04 31.13
C ARG A 22 59.36 -47.56 30.93
N ASN A 23 60.24 -46.80 30.29
CA ASN A 23 60.03 -45.36 30.09
C ASN A 23 58.88 -45.07 29.13
N SER A 24 58.75 -45.85 28.05
CA SER A 24 57.64 -45.73 27.12
C SER A 24 56.30 -46.01 27.80
N LEU A 25 56.20 -47.10 28.58
CA LEU A 25 54.98 -47.44 29.32
C LEU A 25 54.64 -46.39 30.38
N LYS A 26 55.64 -45.89 31.13
CA LYS A 26 55.45 -44.79 32.08
C LYS A 26 54.84 -43.56 31.40
N ASN A 27 55.35 -43.17 30.24
CA ASN A 27 54.85 -42.01 29.51
C ASN A 27 53.41 -42.21 29.02
N TYR A 28 53.07 -43.38 28.48
CA TYR A 28 51.69 -43.69 28.07
C TYR A 28 50.72 -43.66 29.26
N LEU A 29 51.11 -44.25 30.39
CA LEU A 29 50.28 -44.27 31.60
C LEU A 29 50.02 -42.86 32.15
N LEU A 30 51.03 -41.98 32.12
CA LEU A 30 50.86 -40.58 32.47
C LEU A 30 49.91 -39.86 31.50
N GLN A 31 50.06 -40.07 30.18
CA GLN A 31 49.13 -39.51 29.20
C GLN A 31 47.69 -39.98 29.40
N ILE A 32 47.47 -41.25 29.74
CA ILE A 32 46.14 -41.81 30.03
C ILE A 32 45.54 -41.14 31.28
N SER A 33 46.33 -40.95 32.33
CA SER A 33 45.90 -40.22 33.53
C SER A 33 45.49 -38.78 33.21
N ASP A 34 46.30 -38.07 32.44
CA ASP A 34 46.00 -36.70 32.00
C ASP A 34 44.68 -36.66 31.21
N LEU A 35 44.48 -37.60 30.29
CA LEU A 35 43.24 -37.73 29.51
C LEU A 35 42.03 -38.01 30.40
N SER A 36 42.16 -38.90 31.39
CA SER A 36 41.09 -39.21 32.35
C SER A 36 40.65 -37.97 33.13
N SER A 37 41.60 -37.13 33.56
CA SER A 37 41.28 -35.88 34.25
C SER A 37 40.52 -34.88 33.36
N LYS A 38 40.87 -34.82 32.07
CA LYS A 38 40.19 -33.98 31.08
C LYS A 38 38.77 -34.46 30.80
N ILE A 39 38.56 -35.78 30.71
CA ILE A 39 37.23 -36.38 30.55
C ILE A 39 36.34 -36.02 31.73
N SER A 40 36.82 -36.20 32.97
CA SER A 40 36.05 -35.83 34.16
C SER A 40 35.66 -34.33 34.19
N ASN A 41 36.57 -33.45 33.76
CA ASN A 41 36.25 -32.03 33.62
C ASN A 41 35.20 -31.75 32.54
N LEU A 42 35.19 -32.50 31.44
CA LEU A 42 34.18 -32.39 30.39
C LEU A 42 32.81 -32.89 30.89
N ASP A 43 32.77 -33.99 31.63
CA ASP A 43 31.54 -34.51 32.23
C ASP A 43 30.89 -33.48 33.17
N ASN A 44 31.70 -32.81 34.00
CA ASN A 44 31.21 -31.74 34.86
C ASN A 44 30.63 -30.56 34.06
N LYS A 45 31.23 -30.21 32.92
CA LYS A 45 30.72 -29.16 32.03
C LYS A 45 29.41 -29.58 31.36
N LEU A 46 29.31 -30.84 30.92
CA LEU A 46 28.08 -31.39 30.34
C LEU A 46 26.94 -31.35 31.35
N ASN A 47 27.15 -31.82 32.57
CA ASN A 47 26.14 -31.76 33.64
C ASN A 47 25.66 -30.32 33.91
N ASN A 48 26.56 -29.34 33.87
CA ASN A 48 26.19 -27.93 34.05
C ASN A 48 25.39 -27.39 32.85
N LEU A 49 25.73 -27.81 31.64
CA LEU A 49 24.95 -27.50 30.42
C LEU A 49 23.55 -28.11 30.49
N ASP A 50 23.43 -29.37 30.89
CA ASP A 50 22.14 -30.06 31.03
C ASP A 50 21.23 -29.34 32.04
N ASN A 51 21.79 -28.92 33.18
CA ASN A 51 21.05 -28.12 34.17
C ASN A 51 20.57 -26.78 33.60
N LYS A 52 21.38 -26.11 32.75
CA LYS A 52 20.96 -24.88 32.08
C LYS A 52 19.86 -25.13 31.05
N LEU A 53 19.95 -26.24 30.31
CA LEU A 53 18.96 -26.65 29.32
C LEU A 53 17.60 -26.92 29.98
N ASN A 54 17.58 -27.71 31.06
CA ASN A 54 16.37 -27.97 31.84
C ASN A 54 15.74 -26.68 32.40
N ASN A 55 16.56 -25.72 32.83
CA ASN A 55 16.06 -24.42 33.29
C ASN A 55 15.45 -23.60 32.16
N LEU A 56 15.97 -23.67 30.94
CA LEU A 56 15.40 -23.01 29.77
C LEU A 56 14.10 -23.70 29.34
N ASP A 57 14.07 -25.03 29.32
CA ASP A 57 12.90 -25.82 28.94
C ASP A 57 11.69 -25.54 29.85
N ASN A 58 11.92 -25.23 31.13
CA ASN A 58 10.85 -24.85 32.06
C ASN A 58 10.40 -23.37 31.92
N ARG A 59 11.24 -22.50 31.36
CA ARG A 59 10.94 -21.06 31.22
C ARG A 59 10.27 -20.73 29.89
N ILE A 60 10.67 -21.39 28.81
CA ILE A 60 10.16 -21.12 27.46
C ILE A 60 8.63 -21.29 27.39
N PRO A 61 8.02 -22.39 27.89
CA PRO A 61 6.57 -22.58 27.81
C PRO A 61 5.80 -21.49 28.56
N ASN A 62 6.25 -21.13 29.77
CA ASN A 62 5.59 -20.11 30.59
C ASN A 62 5.58 -18.72 29.93
N ILE A 63 6.65 -18.35 29.23
CA ILE A 63 6.71 -17.07 28.52
C ILE A 63 5.81 -17.14 27.27
N VAL A 64 5.98 -18.19 26.48
CA VAL A 64 5.27 -18.35 25.21
C VAL A 64 3.76 -18.46 25.42
N GLU A 65 3.31 -19.24 26.40
CA GLU A 65 1.90 -19.54 26.61
C GLU A 65 1.14 -18.33 27.19
N ASN A 66 1.76 -17.58 28.13
CA ASN A 66 1.14 -16.38 28.69
C ASN A 66 1.04 -15.25 27.67
N ASP A 67 2.12 -14.98 26.93
CA ASP A 67 2.12 -13.92 25.91
C ASP A 67 1.17 -14.28 24.76
N LEU A 68 1.14 -15.54 24.32
CA LEU A 68 0.22 -15.99 23.27
C LEU A 68 -1.24 -15.90 23.71
N ASN A 69 -1.56 -16.27 24.94
CA ASN A 69 -2.94 -16.20 25.43
C ASN A 69 -3.42 -14.75 25.55
N TYR A 70 -2.58 -13.86 26.06
CA TYR A 70 -2.88 -12.42 26.11
C TYR A 70 -3.09 -11.82 24.70
N ILE A 71 -2.21 -12.15 23.75
CA ILE A 71 -2.31 -11.69 22.36
C ILE A 71 -3.59 -12.21 21.71
N LYS A 72 -3.92 -13.49 21.88
CA LYS A 72 -5.15 -14.09 21.35
C LYS A 72 -6.40 -13.37 21.85
N GLU A 73 -6.45 -13.05 23.14
CA GLU A 73 -7.59 -12.33 23.74
C GLU A 73 -7.74 -10.93 23.13
N LYS A 74 -6.63 -10.18 22.99
CA LYS A 74 -6.62 -8.84 22.38
C LYS A 74 -7.08 -8.85 20.92
N ILE A 75 -6.62 -9.83 20.13
CA ILE A 75 -7.05 -10.00 18.74
C ILE A 75 -8.56 -10.25 18.67
N GLY A 76 -9.10 -11.13 19.52
CA GLY A 76 -10.54 -11.40 19.58
C GLY A 76 -11.39 -10.15 19.84
N TYR A 77 -10.99 -9.28 20.77
CA TYR A 77 -11.70 -8.01 20.97
C TYR A 77 -11.59 -7.05 19.79
N ALA A 78 -10.45 -7.04 19.08
CA ALA A 78 -10.26 -6.23 17.89
C ALA A 78 -11.19 -6.69 16.77
N ASP A 79 -11.31 -8.00 16.53
CA ASP A 79 -12.20 -8.57 15.51
C ASP A 79 -13.67 -8.19 15.75
N ILE A 80 -14.13 -8.29 17.00
CA ILE A 80 -15.49 -7.88 17.38
C ILE A 80 -15.71 -6.38 17.15
N ARG A 81 -14.72 -5.54 17.43
CA ARG A 81 -14.82 -4.09 17.18
C ARG A 81 -14.89 -3.79 15.69
N THR A 82 -14.05 -4.43 14.89
CA THR A 82 -14.03 -4.27 13.43
C THR A 82 -15.38 -4.64 12.83
N TYR A 83 -15.92 -5.81 13.19
CA TYR A 83 -17.24 -6.25 12.74
C TYR A 83 -18.35 -5.24 13.07
N ASN A 84 -18.36 -4.69 14.28
CA ASN A 84 -19.35 -3.69 14.69
C ASN A 84 -19.22 -2.36 13.92
N ILE A 85 -17.99 -1.97 13.57
CA ILE A 85 -17.74 -0.80 12.73
C ILE A 85 -18.27 -1.04 11.32
N ASP A 86 -18.01 -2.21 10.73
CA ASP A 86 -18.47 -2.55 9.38
C ASP A 86 -19.99 -2.48 9.25
N ILE A 87 -20.72 -3.04 10.22
CA ILE A 87 -22.19 -2.97 10.25
C ILE A 87 -22.69 -1.52 10.33
N ARG A 88 -22.03 -0.66 11.11
CA ARG A 88 -22.38 0.77 11.17
C ARG A 88 -22.13 1.44 9.82
N THR A 89 -21.00 1.16 9.18
CA THR A 89 -20.64 1.71 7.87
C THR A 89 -21.70 1.35 6.83
N ILE A 90 -22.10 0.08 6.75
CA ILE A 90 -23.15 -0.39 5.83
C ILE A 90 -24.48 0.33 6.08
N ASN A 91 -24.85 0.55 7.35
CA ASN A 91 -26.09 1.24 7.68
C ASN A 91 -26.02 2.74 7.32
N MET A 92 -24.88 3.39 7.52
CA MET A 92 -24.68 4.78 7.14
C MET A 92 -24.72 4.96 5.62
N GLU A 93 -24.12 4.06 4.85
CA GLU A 93 -24.18 4.08 3.38
C GLU A 93 -25.61 4.02 2.85
N LYS A 94 -26.45 3.16 3.44
CA LYS A 94 -27.87 3.07 3.09
C LYS A 94 -28.60 4.39 3.33
N GLN A 95 -28.33 5.07 4.44
CA GLN A 95 -28.94 6.36 4.74
C GLN A 95 -28.48 7.45 3.77
N ILE A 96 -27.18 7.54 3.48
CA ILE A 96 -26.61 8.48 2.51
C ILE A 96 -27.26 8.29 1.13
N ASN A 97 -27.42 7.04 0.69
CA ASN A 97 -28.04 6.74 -0.60
C ASN A 97 -29.51 7.18 -0.67
N SER A 98 -30.27 7.02 0.42
CA SER A 98 -31.64 7.54 0.50
C SER A 98 -31.67 9.06 0.41
N ILE A 99 -30.81 9.73 1.19
CA ILE A 99 -30.74 11.20 1.22
C ILE A 99 -30.36 11.75 -0.16
N ASN A 100 -29.36 11.16 -0.83
CA ASN A 100 -28.94 11.59 -2.16
C ASN A 100 -30.06 11.47 -3.19
N LYS A 101 -30.90 10.43 -3.07
CA LYS A 101 -32.08 10.27 -3.92
C LYS A 101 -33.09 11.39 -3.67
N ASP A 102 -33.37 11.71 -2.41
CA ASP A 102 -34.32 12.76 -2.04
C ASP A 102 -33.83 14.15 -2.47
N ILE A 103 -32.54 14.44 -2.30
CA ILE A 103 -31.91 15.67 -2.78
C ILE A 103 -32.05 15.80 -4.30
N ARG A 104 -31.77 14.72 -5.04
CA ARG A 104 -31.90 14.72 -6.51
C ARG A 104 -33.32 15.02 -6.95
N ILE A 105 -34.31 14.45 -6.27
CA ILE A 105 -35.73 14.73 -6.54
C ILE A 105 -36.03 16.21 -6.29
N LYS A 106 -35.62 16.76 -5.14
CA LYS A 106 -35.85 18.18 -4.82
C LYS A 106 -35.18 19.14 -5.81
N LEU A 107 -33.94 18.86 -6.21
CA LEU A 107 -33.23 19.65 -7.22
C LEU A 107 -33.97 19.62 -8.57
N ASN A 108 -34.46 18.45 -8.99
CA ASN A 108 -35.25 18.34 -10.22
C ASN A 108 -36.58 19.11 -10.14
N HIS A 109 -37.20 19.19 -8.96
CA HIS A 109 -38.41 20.00 -8.76
C HIS A 109 -38.12 21.50 -8.88
N ILE A 110 -37.10 22.01 -8.18
CA ILE A 110 -36.70 23.42 -8.23
C ILE A 110 -36.34 23.84 -9.65
N ALA A 111 -35.54 23.03 -10.35
CA ALA A 111 -35.16 23.30 -11.74
C ALA A 111 -36.36 23.37 -12.70
N SER A 112 -37.44 22.63 -12.41
CA SER A 112 -38.67 22.67 -13.20
C SER A 112 -39.63 23.81 -12.85
N GLU A 113 -39.48 24.42 -11.67
CA GLU A 113 -40.32 25.54 -11.20
C GLU A 113 -39.75 26.90 -11.58
N GLU A 114 -38.41 27.07 -11.59
CA GLU A 114 -37.77 28.36 -11.92
C GLU A 114 -37.51 28.56 -13.43
N TYR A 115 -37.42 27.49 -14.20
CA TYR A 115 -37.23 27.53 -15.65
C TYR A 115 -38.26 26.58 -16.28
N ASN A 116 -38.95 27.01 -17.34
CA ASN A 116 -39.87 26.16 -18.13
C ASN A 116 -39.08 25.04 -18.84
N TYR A 117 -38.59 24.08 -18.07
CA TYR A 117 -37.49 23.18 -18.38
C TYR A 117 -38.03 21.76 -18.57
N ASP A 118 -37.74 21.15 -19.73
CA ASP A 118 -38.30 19.84 -20.09
C ASP A 118 -37.67 18.70 -19.26
N LYS A 119 -38.49 18.05 -18.44
CA LYS A 119 -38.11 16.98 -17.49
C LYS A 119 -37.47 15.75 -18.14
N ASN A 120 -37.70 15.53 -19.44
CA ASN A 120 -37.16 14.37 -20.17
C ASN A 120 -35.67 14.52 -20.52
N ILE A 121 -35.17 15.76 -20.61
CA ILE A 121 -33.77 16.07 -20.95
C ILE A 121 -32.82 15.68 -19.79
N PHE A 122 -33.19 15.97 -18.55
CA PHE A 122 -32.31 15.81 -17.39
C PHE A 122 -32.01 14.35 -16.98
N ASN A 123 -32.92 13.42 -17.28
CA ASN A 123 -32.65 11.99 -17.07
C ASN A 123 -31.67 11.41 -18.09
N SER A 124 -31.36 12.14 -19.16
CA SER A 124 -30.43 11.74 -20.23
C SER A 124 -29.14 12.57 -20.29
N ILE A 125 -29.06 13.69 -19.57
CA ILE A 125 -27.92 14.61 -19.59
C ILE A 125 -27.30 14.67 -18.20
N THR A 126 -26.17 13.98 -18.04
CA THR A 126 -25.24 14.28 -16.97
C THR A 126 -24.64 15.66 -17.25
N PRO A 127 -24.72 16.63 -16.31
CA PRO A 127 -24.07 17.92 -16.51
C PRO A 127 -22.57 17.72 -16.74
N PRO A 128 -21.93 18.52 -17.62
CA PRO A 128 -20.49 18.42 -17.81
C PRO A 128 -19.78 18.73 -16.50
N TYR A 129 -18.72 18.00 -16.19
CA TYR A 129 -17.87 18.30 -15.03
C TYR A 129 -17.05 19.58 -15.26
N ILE A 130 -16.72 19.87 -16.53
CA ILE A 130 -15.91 21.01 -16.93
C ILE A 130 -16.46 21.57 -18.24
N SER A 131 -16.68 22.89 -18.29
CA SER A 131 -16.99 23.63 -19.51
C SER A 131 -15.76 24.45 -19.93
N ILE A 132 -15.27 24.21 -21.16
CA ILE A 132 -14.10 24.86 -21.73
C ILE A 132 -14.56 25.86 -22.77
N ILE A 133 -14.30 27.15 -22.54
CA ILE A 133 -14.64 28.22 -23.47
C ILE A 133 -13.41 28.55 -24.31
N VAL A 134 -13.54 28.48 -25.63
CA VAL A 134 -12.47 28.78 -26.59
C VAL A 134 -12.88 30.02 -27.38
N PRO A 135 -12.34 31.20 -27.04
CA PRO A 135 -12.54 32.40 -27.85
C PRO A 135 -11.73 32.31 -29.15
N ILE A 136 -12.33 32.73 -30.26
CA ILE A 136 -11.76 32.57 -31.60
C ILE A 136 -11.81 33.90 -32.35
N TYR A 137 -10.61 34.42 -32.66
CA TYR A 137 -10.42 35.62 -33.46
C TYR A 137 -9.04 35.60 -34.14
N ASN A 138 -9.01 35.52 -35.47
CA ASN A 138 -7.79 35.58 -36.29
C ASN A 138 -6.67 34.62 -35.83
N ILE A 139 -7.00 33.37 -35.51
CA ILE A 139 -6.09 32.39 -34.86
C ILE A 139 -5.22 31.64 -35.88
N GLY A 140 -5.73 31.41 -37.08
CA GLY A 140 -5.07 30.62 -38.11
C GLY A 140 -5.35 29.12 -37.98
N LYS A 141 -5.50 28.47 -39.15
CA LYS A 141 -6.00 27.09 -39.28
C LYS A 141 -5.24 26.05 -38.48
N GLU A 142 -3.90 26.05 -38.52
CA GLU A 142 -3.08 25.03 -37.87
C GLU A 142 -3.24 25.05 -36.34
N TYR A 143 -3.22 26.24 -35.75
CA TYR A 143 -3.38 26.41 -34.30
C TYR A 143 -4.79 26.03 -33.84
N LEU A 144 -5.82 26.43 -34.59
CA LEU A 144 -7.20 26.09 -34.25
C LEU A 144 -7.42 24.57 -34.33
N LEU A 145 -6.93 23.91 -35.38
CA LEU A 145 -7.04 22.44 -35.51
C LEU A 145 -6.31 21.70 -34.40
N ASN A 146 -5.09 22.11 -34.06
CA ASN A 146 -4.32 21.49 -32.97
C ASN A 146 -5.03 21.64 -31.62
N CYS A 147 -5.57 22.83 -31.33
CA CYS A 147 -6.35 23.09 -30.13
C CYS A 147 -7.58 22.18 -30.06
N LEU A 148 -8.42 22.17 -31.11
CA LEU A 148 -9.66 21.39 -31.12
C LEU A 148 -9.39 19.88 -31.09
N ASN A 149 -8.36 19.40 -31.79
CA ASN A 149 -7.94 18.00 -31.71
C ASN A 149 -7.49 17.61 -30.30
N SER A 150 -6.79 18.49 -29.59
CA SER A 150 -6.43 18.25 -28.19
C SER A 150 -7.67 18.13 -27.31
N LEU A 151 -8.64 19.05 -27.46
CA LEU A 151 -9.85 19.08 -26.65
C LEU A 151 -10.76 17.87 -26.90
N VAL A 152 -10.95 17.47 -28.16
CA VAL A 152 -11.78 16.31 -28.52
C VAL A 152 -11.18 15.00 -27.97
N ASN A 153 -9.85 14.89 -27.98
CA ASN A 153 -9.14 13.69 -27.57
C ASN A 153 -8.85 13.58 -26.06
N GLN A 154 -9.37 14.49 -25.22
CA GLN A 154 -9.22 14.39 -23.77
C GLN A 154 -9.78 13.06 -23.23
N THR A 155 -9.14 12.54 -22.18
CA THR A 155 -9.54 11.29 -21.50
C THR A 155 -10.86 11.45 -20.76
N LEU A 156 -11.09 12.63 -20.17
CA LEU A 156 -12.38 12.99 -19.56
C LEU A 156 -13.41 13.28 -20.66
N LYS A 157 -14.53 12.56 -20.67
CA LYS A 157 -15.55 12.67 -21.73
C LYS A 157 -16.71 13.58 -21.35
N GLU A 158 -16.94 13.76 -20.06
CA GLU A 158 -17.93 14.61 -19.42
C GLU A 158 -17.52 16.10 -19.44
N ILE A 159 -16.98 16.55 -20.57
CA ILE A 159 -16.62 17.95 -20.82
C ILE A 159 -17.56 18.56 -21.86
N GLU A 160 -17.79 19.85 -21.74
CA GLU A 160 -18.45 20.69 -22.74
C GLU A 160 -17.41 21.65 -23.33
N ILE A 161 -17.43 21.85 -24.65
CA ILE A 161 -16.52 22.75 -25.34
C ILE A 161 -17.36 23.82 -26.04
N ILE A 162 -17.17 25.09 -25.69
CA ILE A 162 -17.93 26.21 -26.24
C ILE A 162 -16.97 27.04 -27.09
N LEU A 163 -17.14 26.97 -28.41
CA LEU A 163 -16.37 27.75 -29.37
C LEU A 163 -17.07 29.08 -29.60
N VAL A 164 -16.43 30.18 -29.24
CA VAL A 164 -16.99 31.53 -29.36
C VAL A 164 -16.20 32.29 -30.43
N ASN A 165 -16.73 32.33 -31.66
CA ASN A 165 -16.14 33.11 -32.75
C ASN A 165 -16.58 34.57 -32.63
N ASP A 166 -15.63 35.43 -32.26
CA ASP A 166 -15.85 36.85 -32.02
C ASP A 166 -15.68 37.69 -33.29
N CYS A 167 -16.42 37.34 -34.34
CA CYS A 167 -16.31 37.95 -35.67
C CYS A 167 -14.90 37.87 -36.27
N SER A 168 -14.27 36.70 -36.19
CA SER A 168 -13.00 36.46 -36.88
C SER A 168 -13.12 36.85 -38.36
N PRO A 169 -12.19 37.66 -38.89
CA PRO A 169 -12.16 38.01 -40.30
C PRO A 169 -11.72 36.84 -41.19
N ASN A 170 -11.18 35.78 -40.59
CA ASN A 170 -10.76 34.58 -41.30
C ASN A 170 -11.94 33.61 -41.48
N GLU A 171 -12.34 33.37 -42.73
CA GLU A 171 -13.43 32.43 -43.06
C GLU A 171 -13.09 30.99 -42.66
N GLU A 172 -11.81 30.60 -42.66
CA GLU A 172 -11.39 29.26 -42.26
C GLU A 172 -11.69 28.97 -40.77
N ASP A 173 -11.60 29.98 -39.89
CA ASP A 173 -11.89 29.81 -38.47
C ASP A 173 -13.36 29.39 -38.27
N ASP A 174 -14.28 29.99 -39.03
CA ASP A 174 -15.71 29.68 -39.00
C ASP A 174 -16.00 28.27 -39.52
N LEU A 175 -15.41 27.90 -40.66
CA LEU A 175 -15.58 26.58 -41.27
C LEU A 175 -15.10 25.46 -40.35
N ILE A 176 -13.92 25.62 -39.73
CA ILE A 176 -13.36 24.63 -38.81
C ILE A 176 -14.26 24.47 -37.58
N CYS A 177 -14.75 25.57 -36.99
CA CYS A 177 -15.63 25.49 -35.84
C CYS A 177 -16.94 24.73 -36.14
N GLN A 178 -17.55 25.03 -37.29
CA GLN A 178 -18.77 24.36 -37.73
C GLN A 178 -18.53 22.87 -37.96
N GLU A 179 -17.41 22.51 -38.59
CA GLU A 179 -17.05 21.11 -38.84
C GLU A 179 -16.91 20.31 -37.54
N TYR A 180 -16.21 20.86 -36.53
CA TYR A 180 -16.04 20.20 -35.25
C TYR A 180 -17.35 20.12 -34.44
N ALA A 181 -18.17 21.17 -34.47
CA ALA A 181 -19.49 21.15 -33.84
C ALA A 181 -20.44 20.10 -34.44
N LEU A 182 -20.29 19.79 -35.74
CA LEU A 182 -21.03 18.71 -36.39
C LEU A 182 -20.52 17.31 -36.02
N LYS A 183 -19.20 17.18 -35.78
CA LYS A 183 -18.55 15.89 -35.49
C LYS A 183 -18.66 15.45 -34.04
N ASP A 184 -18.62 16.38 -33.09
CA ASP A 184 -18.64 16.08 -31.67
C ASP A 184 -19.79 16.82 -30.97
N LYS A 185 -20.75 16.06 -30.45
CA LYS A 185 -21.95 16.59 -29.78
C LYS A 185 -21.64 17.38 -28.50
N ARG A 186 -20.42 17.27 -27.96
CA ARG A 186 -19.94 18.05 -26.81
C ARG A 186 -19.55 19.48 -27.17
N ILE A 187 -19.40 19.76 -28.47
CA ILE A 187 -18.98 21.06 -28.98
C ILE A 187 -20.21 21.92 -29.30
N LYS A 188 -20.28 23.11 -28.70
CA LYS A 188 -21.27 24.14 -29.02
C LYS A 188 -20.56 25.30 -29.70
N TYR A 189 -21.05 25.66 -30.88
CA TYR A 189 -20.50 26.79 -31.64
C TYR A 189 -21.40 28.01 -31.53
N ILE A 190 -20.81 29.14 -31.16
CA ILE A 190 -21.48 30.45 -31.05
C ILE A 190 -20.69 31.45 -31.90
N LYS A 191 -21.36 32.11 -32.83
CA LYS A 191 -20.77 33.16 -33.66
C LYS A 191 -21.39 34.51 -33.31
N HIS A 192 -20.57 35.48 -32.94
CA HIS A 192 -21.03 36.86 -32.75
C HIS A 192 -21.24 37.56 -34.10
N LYS A 193 -22.13 38.55 -34.12
CA LYS A 193 -22.41 39.40 -35.30
C LYS A 193 -21.62 40.71 -35.31
N LYS A 194 -21.03 41.09 -34.17
CA LYS A 194 -20.13 42.23 -33.98
C LYS A 194 -19.02 41.81 -33.02
N ILE A 195 -17.81 42.35 -33.19
CA ILE A 195 -16.70 42.14 -32.26
C ILE A 195 -17.18 42.58 -30.87
N LYS A 196 -17.18 41.65 -29.93
CA LYS A 196 -17.35 41.94 -28.51
C LYS A 196 -15.98 41.73 -27.87
N VAL A 197 -15.22 42.82 -27.81
CA VAL A 197 -13.92 42.84 -27.12
C VAL A 197 -14.10 42.19 -25.75
N LEU A 198 -13.19 41.31 -25.35
CA LEU A 198 -13.25 40.45 -24.15
C LEU A 198 -13.32 41.20 -22.79
N ALA A 199 -13.61 42.50 -22.79
CA ALA A 199 -13.79 43.31 -21.59
C ALA A 199 -14.83 44.43 -21.82
N GLU A 200 -16.10 44.06 -21.89
CA GLU A 200 -17.19 44.92 -21.41
C GLU A 200 -17.92 44.14 -20.30
N LEU A 201 -17.29 44.15 -19.12
CA LEU A 201 -17.98 43.97 -17.85
C LEU A 201 -18.30 45.38 -17.35
N GLU A 202 -19.49 45.88 -17.69
CA GLU A 202 -20.21 46.87 -16.86
C GLU A 202 -21.24 46.14 -16.01
#